data_AF-A0A7M2RMX4-F1
#
_entry.id   AF-A0A7M2RMX4-F1
#
_cell.length_a   1.000
_cell.length_b   1.000
_cell.length_c   1.000
_cell.angle_alpha   90.00
_cell.angle_beta   90.00
_cell.angle_gamma   90.00
#
_symmetry.space_group_name_H-M   'P 1'
#
loop_
_entity.id
_entity.type
_entity.pdbx_description
1 polymer ?
#
loop_
_entity_poly.entity_id
_entity_poly.type
_entity_poly.pdbx_seq_one_letter_code
_entity_poly.pdbx_strand_id
1 'polypeptide(L)'
;MMRQNIKGLSIMKRLSKIQKMLKGKNISYTYSEEDGCGSVDFLHRGLPYHIWEYADETTPCGVETNVFHAGRTEEIEGDYEDILINEIKSW
;
A
#
# COMPACT_ATOMS: atom_id res chain seq x y z
N MET A 1 19.33 -11.70 -35.75
CA MET A 1 20.20 -11.28 -34.63
C MET A 1 19.34 -10.49 -33.65
N MET A 2 19.36 -10.91 -32.39
CA MET A 2 18.41 -10.54 -31.33
C MET A 2 18.36 -9.03 -31.03
N ARG A 3 17.16 -8.50 -30.80
CA ARG A 3 16.94 -7.42 -29.85
C ARG A 3 15.89 -7.91 -28.86
N GLN A 4 16.35 -8.55 -27.78
CA GLN A 4 15.48 -8.80 -26.64
C GLN A 4 15.11 -7.44 -26.06
N ASN A 5 13.83 -7.13 -26.13
CA ASN A 5 13.25 -5.90 -25.63
C ASN A 5 13.20 -6.04 -24.10
N ILE A 6 14.21 -5.52 -23.43
CA ILE A 6 14.27 -5.46 -21.97
C ILE A 6 13.18 -4.44 -21.57
N LYS A 7 11.95 -4.92 -21.39
CA LYS A 7 10.89 -4.12 -20.76
C LYS A 7 11.46 -3.68 -19.42
N GLY A 8 11.52 -2.36 -19.25
CA GLY A 8 12.21 -1.69 -18.16
C GLY A 8 11.97 -2.36 -16.82
N LEU A 9 13.07 -2.49 -16.08
CA LEU A 9 13.07 -2.83 -14.67
C LEU A 9 12.24 -1.75 -13.96
N SER A 10 10.93 -1.97 -13.85
CA SER A 10 10.05 -1.14 -13.05
C SER A 10 10.56 -1.28 -11.62
N ILE A 11 11.21 -0.24 -11.10
CA ILE A 11 11.42 -0.08 -9.66
C ILE A 11 10.02 -0.30 -9.05
N MET A 12 9.85 -1.39 -8.31
CA MET A 12 8.55 -1.71 -7.73
C MET A 12 8.33 -0.70 -6.61
N LYS A 13 7.38 0.22 -6.81
CA LYS A 13 6.94 1.14 -5.76
C LYS A 13 6.48 0.36 -4.53
N ARG A 14 6.66 0.93 -3.34
CA ARG A 14 6.09 0.38 -2.10
C ARG A 14 4.57 0.27 -2.18
N LEU A 15 3.98 -0.65 -1.42
CA LEU A 15 2.54 -0.85 -1.36
C LEU A 15 1.90 -1.11 -2.75
N SER A 16 2.64 -1.71 -3.68
CA SER A 16 2.21 -1.80 -5.09
C SER A 16 0.99 -2.69 -5.29
N LYS A 17 0.79 -3.72 -4.47
CA LYS A 17 -0.38 -4.60 -4.56
C LYS A 17 -1.61 -3.85 -4.05
N ILE A 18 -1.48 -3.11 -2.96
CA ILE A 18 -2.55 -2.24 -2.43
C ILE A 18 -2.95 -1.18 -3.47
N GLN A 19 -1.96 -0.49 -4.04
CA GLN A 19 -2.17 0.49 -5.12
C GLN A 19 -2.93 -0.08 -6.32
N LYS A 20 -2.67 -1.34 -6.69
CA LYS A 20 -3.39 -2.05 -7.75
C LYS A 20 -4.82 -2.41 -7.32
N MET A 21 -5.01 -2.86 -6.09
CA MET A 21 -6.34 -3.19 -5.54
C MET A 21 -7.26 -1.96 -5.52
N LEU A 22 -6.77 -0.83 -5.02
CA LEU A 22 -7.54 0.43 -4.98
C LEU A 22 -7.90 0.92 -6.39
N LYS A 23 -6.94 0.88 -7.33
CA LYS A 23 -7.19 1.17 -8.76
C LYS A 23 -8.28 0.25 -9.34
N GLY A 24 -8.21 -1.05 -9.06
CA GLY A 24 -9.18 -2.04 -9.55
C GLY A 24 -10.60 -1.81 -9.01
N LYS A 25 -10.72 -1.29 -7.79
CA LYS A 25 -12.00 -0.89 -7.18
C LYS A 25 -12.45 0.54 -7.52
N ASN A 26 -11.72 1.25 -8.38
CA ASN A 26 -11.95 2.65 -8.72
C ASN A 26 -11.98 3.58 -7.48
N ILE A 27 -11.12 3.30 -6.50
CA ILE A 27 -10.89 4.12 -5.32
C ILE A 27 -9.67 5.00 -5.59
N SER A 28 -9.86 6.32 -5.59
CA SER A 28 -8.76 7.28 -5.71
C SER A 28 -7.92 7.30 -4.43
N TYR A 29 -6.60 7.39 -4.59
CA TYR A 29 -5.65 7.47 -3.48
C TYR A 29 -4.51 8.42 -3.80
N THR A 30 -3.86 8.90 -2.74
CA THR A 30 -2.55 9.56 -2.78
C THR A 30 -1.50 8.56 -2.35
N TYR A 31 -0.33 8.61 -3.00
CA TYR A 31 0.82 7.79 -2.64
C TYR A 31 2.02 8.70 -2.40
N SER A 32 2.79 8.44 -1.36
CA SER A 32 4.10 9.05 -1.13
C SER A 32 5.11 7.99 -0.71
N GLU A 33 6.38 8.26 -0.93
CA GLU A 33 7.49 7.39 -0.54
C GLU A 33 8.62 8.26 -0.03
N GLU A 34 9.03 8.03 1.21
CA GLU A 34 10.06 8.77 1.92
C GLU A 34 10.90 7.79 2.73
N ASP A 35 12.22 7.92 2.70
CA ASP A 35 13.17 7.08 3.43
C ASP A 35 12.94 5.57 3.33
N GLY A 36 12.49 5.10 2.16
CA GLY A 36 12.25 3.68 1.87
C GLY A 36 10.92 3.12 2.41
N CYS A 37 10.08 3.98 2.99
CA CYS A 37 8.72 3.68 3.46
C CYS A 37 7.68 4.33 2.56
N GLY A 38 6.64 3.58 2.20
CA GLY A 38 5.50 4.06 1.43
C GLY A 38 4.31 4.42 2.32
N SER A 39 3.55 5.43 1.89
CA SER A 39 2.25 5.77 2.46
C SER A 39 1.17 5.79 1.39
N VAL A 40 -0.03 5.34 1.75
CA VAL A 40 -1.23 5.43 0.92
C VAL A 40 -2.37 6.00 1.76
N ASP A 41 -2.93 7.12 1.30
CA ASP A 41 -4.11 7.75 1.87
C ASP A 41 -5.25 7.72 0.85
N PHE A 42 -6.46 7.38 1.29
CA PHE A 42 -7.63 7.32 0.40
C PHE A 42 -8.94 7.59 1.12
N LEU A 43 -9.97 7.89 0.33
CA LEU A 43 -11.34 8.07 0.80
C LEU A 43 -12.20 6.91 0.29
N HIS A 44 -12.94 6.27 1.18
CA HIS A 44 -13.96 5.29 0.81
C HIS A 44 -15.28 5.62 1.51
N ARG A 45 -16.34 5.83 0.72
CA ARG A 45 -17.70 6.19 1.20
C ARG A 45 -17.70 7.40 2.17
N GLY A 46 -16.81 8.36 1.96
CA GLY A 46 -16.68 9.57 2.78
C GLY A 46 -15.82 9.41 4.04
N LEU A 47 -15.25 8.23 4.29
CA LEU A 47 -14.36 7.98 5.42
C LEU A 47 -12.89 7.97 4.97
N PRO A 48 -11.98 8.62 5.73
CA PRO A 48 -10.55 8.64 5.44
C PRO A 48 -9.83 7.41 5.98
N TYR A 49 -8.96 6.85 5.15
CA TYR A 49 -8.12 5.71 5.48
C TYR A 49 -6.65 5.96 5.16
N HIS A 50 -5.77 5.41 5.98
CA HIS A 50 -4.33 5.47 5.81
C HIS A 50 -3.66 4.10 5.95
N ILE A 51 -2.55 3.93 5.25
CA ILE A 51 -1.64 2.79 5.33
C ILE A 51 -0.24 3.39 5.26
N TRP A 52 0.48 3.44 6.37
CA TRP A 52 1.78 4.08 6.49
C TRP A 52 2.83 3.05 6.92
N GLU A 53 3.76 2.71 6.03
CA GLU A 53 4.89 1.85 6.39
C GLU A 53 5.77 2.54 7.43
N TYR A 54 6.24 1.78 8.41
CA TYR A 54 7.28 2.18 9.35
C TYR A 54 8.41 1.15 9.34
N ALA A 55 9.62 1.61 9.65
CA ALA A 55 10.83 0.81 9.69
C ALA A 55 11.57 1.03 11.01
N ASP A 56 12.01 -0.05 11.66
CA ASP A 56 12.93 0.03 12.79
C ASP A 56 14.37 0.34 12.35
N GLU A 57 14.71 -0.02 11.10
CA GLU A 57 16.00 0.25 10.47
C GLU A 57 15.82 0.85 9.07
N THR A 58 16.23 0.14 8.02
CA THR A 58 16.20 0.61 6.62
C THR A 58 15.12 -0.06 5.77
N THR A 59 14.49 -1.11 6.31
CA THR A 59 13.43 -1.86 5.65
C THR A 59 12.17 -1.81 6.52
N PRO A 60 10.99 -1.52 5.95
CA PRO A 60 9.73 -1.56 6.67
C PRO A 60 9.53 -2.90 7.37
N CYS A 61 9.20 -2.84 8.66
CA CYS A 61 8.82 -3.99 9.46
C CYS A 61 7.29 -4.11 9.58
N GLY A 62 6.56 -3.02 9.39
CA GLY A 62 5.10 -3.00 9.44
C GLY A 62 4.47 -1.75 8.87
N VAL A 63 3.17 -1.62 9.11
CA VAL A 63 2.35 -0.46 8.77
C VAL A 63 1.49 -0.02 9.94
N GLU A 64 1.35 1.30 10.09
CA GLU A 64 0.29 1.94 10.85
C GLU A 64 -0.92 2.12 9.92
N THR A 65 -2.11 1.66 10.33
CA THR A 65 -3.30 1.69 9.47
C THR A 65 -4.62 1.71 10.22
N ASN A 66 -5.68 2.22 9.59
CA ASN A 66 -7.06 2.18 10.10
C ASN A 66 -8.02 1.44 9.15
N VAL A 67 -7.50 0.59 8.26
CA VAL A 67 -8.29 -0.10 7.21
C VAL A 67 -9.43 -0.92 7.79
N PHE A 68 -9.22 -1.65 8.89
CA PHE A 68 -10.26 -2.48 9.50
C PHE A 68 -11.34 -1.67 10.22
N HIS A 69 -10.96 -0.53 10.80
CA HIS A 69 -11.84 0.28 11.63
C HIS A 69 -11.58 1.77 11.36
N ALA A 70 -12.41 2.41 10.53
CA ALA A 70 -12.28 3.83 10.25
C ALA A 70 -12.23 4.66 11.54
N GLY A 71 -11.17 5.48 11.67
CA GLY A 71 -10.94 6.31 12.85
C GLY A 71 -10.25 5.62 14.03
N ARG A 72 -9.92 4.32 13.93
CA ARG A 72 -9.09 3.61 14.90
C ARG A 72 -7.89 2.97 14.19
N THR A 73 -6.71 3.42 14.57
CA THR A 73 -5.44 2.93 14.05
C THR A 73 -4.99 1.66 14.79
N GLU A 74 -4.31 0.77 14.07
CA GLU A 74 -3.57 -0.38 14.57
C GLU A 74 -2.28 -0.60 13.77
N GLU A 75 -1.37 -1.37 14.32
CA GLU A 75 -0.08 -1.72 13.71
C GLU A 75 -0.10 -3.17 13.23
N ILE A 76 0.45 -3.39 12.02
CA ILE A 76 0.53 -4.73 11.41
C ILE A 76 1.93 -4.95 10.89
N GLU A 77 2.61 -5.96 11.40
CA GLU A 77 3.92 -6.41 10.93
C GLU A 77 3.80 -7.60 9.97
N GLY A 78 4.89 -7.88 9.24
CA GLY A 78 4.99 -9.05 8.37
C GLY A 78 4.28 -8.87 7.02
N ASP A 79 3.37 -9.77 6.67
CA ASP A 79 2.70 -9.79 5.35
C ASP A 79 1.55 -8.77 5.22
N TYR A 80 1.78 -7.53 5.67
CA TYR A 80 0.77 -6.49 5.81
C TYR A 80 0.03 -6.16 4.50
N GLU A 81 0.70 -6.16 3.33
CA GLU A 81 0.01 -5.90 2.06
C GLU A 81 -1.08 -6.95 1.79
N ASP A 82 -0.82 -8.23 2.02
CA ASP A 82 -1.78 -9.30 1.73
C ASP A 82 -2.92 -9.32 2.76
N ILE A 83 -2.62 -9.03 4.03
CA ILE A 83 -3.62 -8.84 5.10
C ILE A 83 -4.59 -7.71 4.74
N LEU A 84 -4.06 -6.53 4.40
CA LEU A 84 -4.87 -5.36 4.07
C LEU A 84 -5.64 -5.53 2.76
N ILE A 85 -5.05 -6.20 1.78
CA ILE A 85 -5.74 -6.51 0.52
C ILE A 85 -6.94 -7.41 0.74
N ASN A 86 -6.84 -8.40 1.62
CA ASN A 86 -7.98 -9.28 1.93
C ASN A 86 -9.14 -8.49 2.53
N GLU A 87 -8.84 -7.54 3.42
CA GLU A 87 -9.85 -6.64 3.99
C GLU A 87 -10.46 -5.72 2.92
N ILE A 88 -9.64 -4.95 2.20
CA ILE A 88 -10.10 -4.03 1.14
C ILE A 88 -10.91 -4.77 0.07
N LYS A 89 -10.52 -6.01 -0.26
CA LYS A 89 -11.23 -6.86 -1.23
C LYS A 89 -12.67 -7.13 -0.81
N SER A 90 -12.95 -7.20 0.50
CA SER A 90 -14.28 -7.49 1.06
C SER A 90 -15.27 -6.32 0.98
N TRP A 91 -14.80 -5.09 0.74
CA TRP A 91 -15.62 -3.87 0.65
C TRP A 91 -16.42 -3.72 -0.65
#